data_AF-A0A8C0K4R1-F1
#
_entry.id   AF-A0A8C0K4R1-F1
#
_cell.length_a   1.000
_cell.length_b   1.000
_cell.length_c   1.000
_cell.angle_alpha   90.00
_cell.angle_beta   90.00
_cell.angle_gamma   90.00
#
_symmetry.space_group_name_H-M   'P 1'
#
loop_
_entity.id
_entity.type
_entity.pdbx_description
1 polymer ?
#
loop_
_entity_poly.entity_id
_entity_poly.type
_entity_poly.pdbx_seq_one_letter_code
_entity_poly.pdbx_strand_id
1 'polypeptide(L)'
;MLKLYAMFLTLIFLVELVAAIVGFVFRHEIRNSFKSNYERTLKQYNSTGDYRSDAVDKIQNTLHCCGVTDYRDWRDTNYYSEKGFPKSCCKLENCSPQRDADKVNNEGCFIKVMTIIESEMGVVAGISFGVAYKTKRMDILHFDLCNWFWKSNLNIFLKQQALHCLRK
;
A
#
# COMPACT_ATOMS: atom_id res chain seq x y z
N MET A 1 -19.61 -19.10 -13.65
CA MET A 1 -19.11 -18.25 -12.55
C MET A 1 -17.60 -18.30 -12.39
N LEU A 2 -16.95 -19.47 -12.22
CA LEU A 2 -15.48 -19.56 -11.99
C LEU A 2 -14.61 -18.97 -13.13
N LYS A 3 -15.01 -19.16 -14.40
CA LYS A 3 -14.26 -18.62 -15.56
C LYS A 3 -14.23 -17.09 -15.61
N LEU A 4 -15.34 -16.44 -15.26
CA LEU A 4 -15.43 -14.98 -15.21
C LEU A 4 -14.58 -14.43 -14.05
N TYR A 5 -14.63 -15.08 -12.89
CA TYR A 5 -13.79 -14.73 -11.75
C TYR A 5 -12.29 -14.82 -12.09
N ALA A 6 -11.85 -15.92 -12.72
CA ALA A 6 -10.47 -16.08 -13.16
C ALA A 6 -10.05 -15.02 -14.20
N MET A 7 -10.94 -14.63 -15.11
CA MET A 7 -10.70 -13.56 -16.08
C MET A 7 -10.46 -12.21 -15.37
N PHE A 8 -11.33 -11.84 -14.41
CA PHE A 8 -11.17 -10.60 -13.66
C PHE A 8 -9.89 -10.57 -12.82
N LEU A 9 -9.54 -11.68 -12.15
CA LEU A 9 -8.27 -11.77 -11.41
C LEU A 9 -7.05 -11.60 -12.32
N THR A 10 -7.08 -12.20 -13.50
CA THR A 10 -5.99 -12.05 -14.48
C THR A 10 -5.85 -10.59 -14.93
N LEU A 11 -6.98 -9.91 -15.16
CA LEU A 11 -6.97 -8.49 -15.55
C LEU A 11 -6.39 -7.60 -14.44
N ILE A 12 -6.79 -7.82 -13.18
CA ILE A 12 -6.27 -7.08 -12.03
C ILE A 12 -4.76 -7.30 -11.90
N PHE A 13 -4.29 -8.56 -12.04
CA PHE A 13 -2.87 -8.88 -11.98
C PHE A 13 -2.06 -8.14 -13.06
N LEU A 14 -2.57 -8.02 -14.28
CA LEU A 14 -1.91 -7.26 -15.35
C LEU A 14 -1.84 -5.76 -15.01
N VAL A 15 -2.90 -5.18 -14.45
CA VAL A 15 -2.92 -3.78 -14.01
C VAL A 15 -1.90 -3.55 -12.88
N GLU A 16 -1.85 -4.44 -11.89
CA GLU A 16 -0.87 -4.38 -10.80
C GLU A 16 0.57 -4.48 -11.31
N LEU A 17 0.86 -5.36 -12.28
CA LEU A 17 2.17 -5.49 -12.89
C LEU A 17 2.61 -4.19 -13.58
N VAL A 18 1.70 -3.58 -14.36
CA VAL A 18 1.97 -2.29 -15.01
C VAL A 18 2.19 -1.19 -13.97
N ALA A 19 1.34 -1.11 -12.94
CA ALA A 19 1.47 -0.14 -11.87
C ALA A 19 2.80 -0.29 -11.10
N ALA A 20 3.26 -1.53 -10.86
CA ALA A 20 4.53 -1.81 -10.22
C ALA A 20 5.73 -1.34 -11.08
N ILE A 21 5.71 -1.61 -12.38
CA ILE A 21 6.76 -1.16 -13.31
C ILE A 21 6.80 0.37 -13.35
N VAL A 22 5.65 1.03 -13.50
CA VAL A 22 5.54 2.49 -13.52
C VAL A 22 6.03 3.09 -12.19
N GLY A 23 5.57 2.55 -11.07
CA GLY A 23 6.00 2.98 -9.73
C GLY A 23 7.51 2.84 -9.53
N PHE A 24 8.11 1.77 -10.05
CA PHE A 24 9.55 1.56 -9.98
C PHE A 24 10.33 2.56 -10.87
N VAL A 25 9.91 2.74 -12.12
CA VAL A 25 10.57 3.66 -13.07
C VAL A 25 10.47 5.11 -12.60
N PHE A 26 9.29 5.54 -12.14
CA PHE A 26 9.04 6.92 -11.71
C PHE A 26 9.20 7.13 -10.20
N ARG A 27 9.87 6.23 -9.48
CA ARG A 27 10.03 6.30 -8.01
C ARG A 27 10.62 7.64 -7.54
N HIS A 28 11.60 8.16 -8.27
CA HIS A 28 12.27 9.41 -7.93
C HIS A 28 11.34 10.62 -8.13
N GLU A 29 10.57 10.62 -9.22
CA GLU A 29 9.58 11.66 -9.51
C GLU A 29 8.44 11.65 -8.49
N ILE A 30 7.90 10.47 -8.15
CA ILE A 30 6.87 10.33 -7.11
C ILE A 30 7.38 10.87 -5.78
N ARG A 31 8.62 10.52 -5.41
CA ARG A 31 9.26 11.00 -4.18
C ARG A 31 9.41 12.53 -4.17
N ASN A 32 9.94 13.11 -5.24
CA ASN A 32 10.14 14.57 -5.34
C ASN A 32 8.81 15.34 -5.41
N SER A 33 7.85 14.81 -6.18
CA SER A 33 6.51 15.37 -6.30
C SER A 33 5.80 15.34 -4.95
N PHE A 34 5.81 14.23 -4.23
CA PHE A 34 5.21 14.14 -2.91
C PHE A 34 5.86 15.12 -1.92
N LYS A 35 7.20 15.17 -1.88
CA LYS A 35 7.94 16.12 -1.03
C LYS A 35 7.52 17.57 -1.32
N SER A 36 7.59 17.99 -2.58
CA SER A 36 7.30 19.38 -2.97
C SER A 36 5.83 19.77 -2.77
N ASN A 37 4.89 18.86 -3.04
CA ASN A 37 3.47 19.11 -2.78
C ASN A 37 3.19 19.22 -1.28
N TYR A 38 3.80 18.35 -0.47
CA TYR A 38 3.68 18.43 0.98
C TYR A 38 4.31 19.71 1.54
N GLU A 39 5.48 20.14 1.05
CA GLU A 39 6.10 21.43 1.42
C GLU A 39 5.19 22.63 1.12
N ARG A 40 4.58 22.66 -0.08
CA ARG A 40 3.64 23.73 -0.45
C ARG A 40 2.42 23.74 0.47
N THR A 41 1.91 22.55 0.80
CA THR A 41 0.74 22.40 1.69
C THR A 41 1.06 22.85 3.10
N LEU A 42 2.26 22.51 3.60
CA LEU A 42 2.77 22.94 4.90
C LEU A 42 2.91 24.47 4.98
N LYS A 43 3.47 25.11 3.94
CA LYS A 43 3.60 26.57 3.87
C LYS A 43 2.27 27.32 3.84
N GLN A 44 1.23 26.69 3.29
CA GLN A 44 -0.12 27.24 3.21
C GLN A 44 -1.00 26.87 4.41
N TYR A 45 -0.45 26.16 5.40
CA TYR A 45 -1.18 25.77 6.60
C TYR A 45 -1.61 27.01 7.38
N ASN A 46 -2.89 27.08 7.73
CA ASN A 46 -3.49 28.21 8.43
C ASN A 46 -4.41 27.80 9.59
N SER A 47 -4.57 26.50 9.86
CA SER A 47 -5.43 25.95 10.92
C SER A 47 -6.93 26.32 10.82
N THR A 48 -7.39 26.97 9.75
CA THR A 48 -8.80 27.42 9.63
C THR A 48 -9.76 26.30 9.19
N GLY A 49 -9.41 25.03 9.40
CA GLY A 49 -10.24 23.89 8.99
C GLY A 49 -10.31 23.68 7.47
N ASP A 50 -9.35 24.23 6.71
CA ASP A 50 -9.22 23.90 5.28
C ASP A 50 -8.84 22.42 5.11
N TYR A 51 -9.28 21.80 4.01
CA TYR A 51 -8.97 20.39 3.69
C TYR A 51 -7.47 20.13 3.68
N ARG A 52 -6.66 21.13 3.32
CA ARG A 52 -5.19 21.07 3.34
C ARG A 52 -4.64 21.00 4.76
N SER A 53 -5.18 21.81 5.67
CA SER A 53 -4.75 21.81 7.08
C SER A 53 -5.16 20.51 7.77
N ASP A 54 -6.38 20.03 7.53
CA ASP A 54 -6.86 18.73 8.04
C ASP A 54 -6.01 17.57 7.50
N ALA A 55 -5.62 17.61 6.22
CA ALA A 55 -4.73 16.61 5.64
C ALA A 55 -3.35 16.59 6.31
N VAL A 56 -2.75 17.76 6.58
CA VAL A 56 -1.48 17.87 7.31
C VAL A 56 -1.61 17.30 8.71
N ASP A 57 -2.66 17.69 9.43
CA ASP A 57 -2.90 17.24 10.80
C ASP A 57 -3.14 15.72 10.88
N LYS A 58 -3.90 15.15 9.94
CA LYS A 58 -4.12 13.70 9.83
C LYS A 58 -2.82 12.94 9.55
N ILE A 59 -2.00 13.43 8.62
CA ILE A 59 -0.72 12.79 8.29
C ILE A 59 0.19 12.78 9.53
N GLN A 60 0.33 13.92 10.21
CA GLN A 60 1.20 14.06 11.39
C GLN A 60 0.72 13.18 12.56
N ASN A 61 -0.58 13.13 12.81
CA ASN A 61 -1.16 12.27 13.85
C ASN A 61 -1.06 10.78 13.54
N THR A 62 -1.28 10.39 12.29
CA THR A 62 -1.29 8.95 11.89
C THR A 62 0.10 8.36 11.85
N LEU A 63 1.09 9.14 11.40
CA LEU A 63 2.46 8.67 11.21
C LEU A 63 3.41 9.07 12.35
N HIS A 64 2.90 9.82 13.34
CA HIS A 64 3.68 10.36 14.46
C HIS A 64 4.96 11.09 13.98
N CYS A 65 4.78 11.99 13.02
CA CYS A 65 5.85 12.76 12.38
C CYS A 65 5.54 14.26 12.45
N CYS A 66 6.52 15.12 12.16
CA CYS A 66 6.30 16.56 12.10
C CYS A 66 7.19 17.25 11.06
N GLY A 67 6.58 18.16 10.29
CA GLY A 67 7.25 18.83 9.18
C GLY A 67 7.46 17.90 7.99
N VAL A 68 8.16 18.39 6.95
CA VAL A 68 8.38 17.62 5.73
C VAL A 68 9.54 16.66 5.94
N THR A 69 10.75 17.19 6.07
CA THR A 69 11.99 16.47 6.34
C THR A 69 12.37 16.48 7.81
N ASP A 70 11.99 17.55 8.52
CA ASP A 70 12.32 17.75 9.93
C ASP A 70 11.25 18.64 10.57
N TYR A 71 11.08 18.54 11.89
CA TYR A 71 10.16 19.41 12.63
C TYR A 71 10.49 20.90 12.44
N ARG A 72 11.76 21.25 12.18
CA ARG A 72 12.22 22.62 11.93
C ARG A 72 11.62 23.26 10.69
N ASP A 73 11.08 22.49 9.75
CA ASP A 73 10.43 23.00 8.52
C ASP A 73 9.23 23.91 8.85
N TRP A 74 8.64 23.78 10.04
CA TRP A 74 7.61 24.69 10.52
C TRP A 74 8.11 26.13 10.67
N ARG A 75 9.40 26.36 10.95
CA ARG A 75 9.97 27.71 11.12
C ARG A 75 9.86 28.56 9.85
N ASP A 76 9.74 27.93 8.69
CA ASP A 76 9.58 28.59 7.39
C ASP A 76 8.10 28.88 7.05
N THR A 77 7.18 28.60 7.98
CA THR A 77 5.73 28.82 7.79
C THR A 77 5.26 30.07 8.54
N ASN A 78 4.28 30.76 7.96
CA ASN A 78 3.66 31.93 8.61
C ASN A 78 2.95 31.53 9.91
N TYR A 79 2.36 30.33 9.95
CA TYR A 79 1.67 29.79 11.13
C TYR A 79 2.59 29.71 12.36
N TYR A 80 3.83 29.25 12.16
CA TYR A 80 4.78 29.07 13.25
C TYR A 80 5.14 30.39 13.93
N SER A 81 5.27 31.46 13.15
CA SER A 81 5.62 32.79 13.69
C SER A 81 4.53 33.34 14.63
N GLU A 82 3.27 32.95 14.42
CA GLU A 82 2.14 33.43 15.21
C GLU A 82 1.74 32.48 16.35
N LYS A 83 1.76 31.17 16.10
CA LYS A 83 1.19 30.16 17.01
C LYS A 83 2.17 29.07 17.44
N GLY A 84 3.32 28.96 16.78
CA GLY A 84 4.29 27.89 17.00
C GLY A 84 3.90 26.60 16.27
N PHE A 85 4.20 25.44 16.87
CA PHE A 85 3.85 24.14 16.29
C PHE A 85 2.34 23.85 16.36
N PRO A 86 1.75 23.13 15.38
CA PRO A 86 0.38 22.66 15.53
C PRO A 86 0.30 21.53 16.55
N LYS A 87 -0.90 21.30 17.10
CA LYS A 87 -1.13 20.19 18.06
C LYS A 87 -0.85 18.81 17.47
N SER A 88 -1.01 18.64 16.16
CA SER A 88 -0.75 17.40 15.42
C SER A 88 0.73 16.98 15.41
N CYS A 89 1.64 17.92 15.65
CA CYS A 89 3.08 17.69 15.71
C CYS A 89 3.55 17.18 17.10
N CYS A 90 2.68 17.22 18.11
CA CYS A 90 3.01 16.94 19.50
C CYS A 90 2.89 15.46 19.86
N LYS A 91 3.83 14.95 20.68
CA LYS A 91 3.81 13.55 21.18
C LYS A 91 2.84 13.32 22.34
N LEU A 92 2.55 14.37 23.12
CA LEU A 92 1.80 14.32 24.37
C LEU A 92 0.71 15.41 24.36
N GLU A 93 -0.40 15.18 25.05
CA GLU A 93 -1.52 16.13 25.14
C GLU A 93 -1.12 17.49 25.76
N ASN A 94 -0.12 17.50 26.64
CA ASN A 94 0.40 18.71 27.33
C ASN A 94 1.59 19.35 26.60
N CYS A 95 1.55 19.36 25.27
CA CYS A 95 2.56 20.02 24.45
C CYS A 95 2.26 21.52 24.37
N SER A 96 3.19 22.35 24.86
CA SER A 96 3.11 23.81 24.69
C SER A 96 3.88 24.21 23.43
N PRO A 97 3.20 24.63 22.36
CA PRO A 97 3.77 24.70 21.00
C PRO A 97 4.85 25.78 20.76
N GLN A 98 5.42 26.40 21.79
CA GLN A 98 6.27 27.58 21.63
C GLN A 98 7.71 27.45 22.18
N ARG A 99 8.05 26.42 22.98
CA ARG A 99 9.41 26.35 23.59
C ARG A 99 10.04 24.96 23.69
N ASP A 100 9.28 23.88 23.52
CA ASP A 100 9.77 22.53 23.78
C ASP A 100 9.91 21.72 22.49
N ALA A 101 11.00 21.95 21.74
CA ALA A 101 11.38 21.09 20.60
C ALA A 101 11.52 19.61 21.03
N ASP A 102 11.74 19.37 22.32
CA ASP A 102 11.89 18.03 22.89
C ASP A 102 10.56 17.24 22.94
N LYS A 103 9.42 17.93 22.86
CA LYS A 103 8.07 17.32 22.98
C LYS A 103 7.37 17.09 21.64
N VAL A 104 7.99 17.50 20.54
CA VAL A 104 7.46 17.27 19.19
C VAL A 104 8.04 15.99 18.57
N ASN A 105 7.39 15.52 17.50
CA ASN A 105 7.96 14.47 16.66
C ASN A 105 9.14 15.02 15.87
N ASN A 106 10.34 14.51 16.11
CA ASN A 106 11.54 15.06 15.48
C ASN A 106 11.71 14.62 14.01
N GLU A 107 11.06 13.51 13.63
CA GLU A 107 11.15 12.94 12.29
C GLU A 107 10.18 13.64 11.34
N GLY A 108 10.66 14.00 10.15
CA GLY A 108 9.84 14.51 9.07
C GLY A 108 8.92 13.46 8.46
N CYS A 109 7.71 13.88 8.09
CA CYS A 109 6.70 13.00 7.51
C CYS A 109 7.11 12.39 6.17
N PHE A 110 7.88 13.13 5.35
CA PHE A 110 8.41 12.60 4.11
C PHE A 110 9.34 11.41 4.33
N ILE A 111 10.25 11.53 5.30
CA ILE A 111 11.18 10.44 5.63
C ILE A 111 10.40 9.26 6.20
N LYS A 112 9.45 9.52 7.11
CA LYS A 112 8.62 8.48 7.70
C LYS A 112 7.82 7.70 6.65
N VAL A 113 7.16 8.39 5.73
CA VAL A 113 6.41 7.77 4.62
C VAL A 113 7.33 6.90 3.76
N MET A 114 8.51 7.41 3.40
CA MET A 114 9.45 6.66 2.56
C MET A 114 9.98 5.41 3.30
N THR A 115 10.31 5.53 4.59
CA THR A 115 10.73 4.39 5.42
C THR A 115 9.63 3.35 5.54
N ILE A 116 8.38 3.77 5.76
CA ILE A 116 7.22 2.86 5.83
C ILE A 116 7.03 2.16 4.50
N ILE A 117 7.11 2.87 3.38
CA ILE A 117 7.01 2.24 2.05
C ILE A 117 8.12 1.20 1.87
N GLU A 118 9.35 1.51 2.25
CA GLU A 118 10.48 0.59 2.13
C GLU A 118 10.38 -0.63 3.07
N SER A 119 9.92 -0.45 4.32
CA SER A 119 9.84 -1.52 5.32
C SER A 119 8.57 -2.37 5.20
N GLU A 120 7.42 -1.75 4.95
CA GLU A 120 6.12 -2.44 4.89
C GLU A 120 5.92 -3.17 3.56
N MET A 121 6.54 -2.71 2.46
CA MET A 121 6.54 -3.48 1.20
C MET A 121 7.16 -4.86 1.39
N GLY A 122 8.16 -5.00 2.27
CA GLY A 122 8.76 -6.30 2.60
C GLY A 122 7.77 -7.25 3.28
N VAL A 123 6.94 -6.74 4.18
CA VAL A 123 5.91 -7.52 4.89
C VAL A 123 4.80 -7.96 3.94
N VAL A 124 4.28 -7.05 3.12
CA VAL A 124 3.23 -7.34 2.14
C VAL A 124 3.73 -8.33 1.09
N ALA A 125 4.95 -8.16 0.58
CA ALA A 125 5.57 -9.13 -0.32
C ALA A 125 5.71 -10.50 0.37
N GLY A 126 6.15 -10.53 1.64
CA GLY A 126 6.25 -11.76 2.44
C GLY A 126 4.92 -12.50 2.59
N ILE A 127 3.83 -11.80 2.87
CA ILE A 127 2.48 -12.38 2.95
C ILE A 127 2.07 -12.94 1.59
N SER A 128 2.26 -12.19 0.50
CA SER A 128 1.93 -12.62 -0.87
C SER A 128 2.73 -13.86 -1.29
N PHE A 129 4.03 -13.92 -1.00
CA PHE A 129 4.85 -15.11 -1.26
C PHE A 129 4.44 -16.30 -0.37
N GLY A 130 4.10 -16.06 0.90
CA GLY A 130 3.62 -17.08 1.83
C GLY A 130 2.29 -17.70 1.38
N VAL A 131 1.34 -16.86 0.96
CA VAL A 131 0.08 -17.29 0.36
C VAL A 131 0.37 -18.01 -0.95
N ALA A 132 1.16 -17.45 -1.88
CA ALA A 132 1.48 -18.10 -3.14
C ALA A 132 2.17 -19.46 -2.98
N TYR A 133 3.02 -19.66 -1.97
CA TYR A 133 3.61 -20.95 -1.67
C TYR A 133 2.56 -21.97 -1.20
N LYS A 134 1.62 -21.53 -0.34
CA LYS A 134 0.51 -22.36 0.11
C LYS A 134 -0.48 -22.64 -1.02
N THR A 135 -0.78 -21.66 -1.85
CA THR A 135 -1.72 -21.74 -2.97
C THR A 135 -1.12 -22.55 -4.12
N LYS A 136 0.16 -22.41 -4.47
CA LYS A 136 0.80 -23.31 -5.45
C LYS A 136 0.74 -24.77 -5.02
N ARG A 137 0.90 -25.06 -3.71
CA ARG A 137 0.73 -26.43 -3.21
C ARG A 137 -0.72 -26.90 -3.35
N MET A 138 -1.70 -26.01 -3.20
CA MET A 138 -3.12 -26.33 -3.38
C MET A 138 -3.53 -26.44 -4.85
N ASP A 139 -3.00 -25.59 -5.74
CA ASP A 139 -3.25 -25.57 -7.19
C ASP A 139 -2.56 -26.75 -7.88
N ILE A 140 -1.37 -27.19 -7.43
CA ILE A 140 -0.75 -28.44 -7.89
C ILE A 140 -1.64 -29.63 -7.49
N LEU A 141 -2.13 -29.66 -6.25
CA LEU A 141 -3.08 -30.69 -5.79
C LEU A 141 -4.40 -30.66 -6.56
N HIS A 142 -4.91 -29.47 -6.91
CA HIS A 142 -6.15 -29.31 -7.67
C HIS A 142 -5.98 -29.64 -9.16
N PHE A 143 -4.82 -29.31 -9.75
CA PHE A 143 -4.47 -29.65 -11.12
C PHE A 143 -4.22 -31.15 -11.27
N ASP A 144 -3.58 -31.78 -10.28
CA ASP A 144 -3.39 -33.23 -10.22
C ASP A 144 -4.72 -33.97 -9.97
N LEU A 145 -5.61 -33.45 -9.12
CA LEU A 145 -6.97 -33.97 -8.94
C LEU A 145 -7.84 -33.77 -10.18
N CYS A 146 -7.73 -32.65 -10.89
CA CYS A 146 -8.45 -32.39 -12.13
C CYS A 146 -7.92 -33.27 -13.27
N ASN A 147 -6.60 -33.41 -13.41
CA ASN A 147 -5.99 -34.35 -14.35
C ASN A 147 -6.31 -35.81 -13.99
N TRP A 148 -6.31 -36.19 -12.71
CA TRP A 148 -6.69 -37.53 -12.25
C TRP A 148 -8.18 -37.80 -12.45
N PHE A 149 -9.06 -36.83 -12.17
CA PHE A 149 -10.50 -36.92 -12.39
C PHE A 149 -10.86 -36.95 -13.87
N TRP A 150 -10.17 -36.16 -14.72
CA TRP A 150 -10.34 -36.18 -16.17
C TRP A 150 -9.79 -37.47 -16.77
N LYS A 151 -8.62 -37.96 -16.33
CA LYS A 151 -8.02 -39.24 -16.76
C LYS A 151 -8.82 -40.46 -16.29
N SER A 152 -9.44 -40.39 -15.11
CA SER A 152 -10.33 -41.44 -14.59
C SER A 152 -11.67 -41.46 -15.33
N ASN A 153 -12.28 -40.31 -15.63
CA ASN A 153 -13.51 -40.23 -16.42
C ASN A 153 -13.29 -40.54 -17.91
N LEU A 154 -12.14 -40.18 -18.50
CA LEU A 154 -11.82 -40.49 -19.90
C LEU A 154 -11.71 -42.01 -20.12
N ASN A 155 -11.12 -42.75 -19.17
CA ASN A 155 -11.04 -44.22 -19.20
C ASN A 155 -12.41 -44.90 -19.00
N ILE A 156 -13.35 -44.26 -18.28
CA ILE A 156 -14.73 -44.75 -18.09
C ILE A 156 -15.58 -44.45 -19.33
N PHE A 157 -15.44 -43.25 -19.91
CA PHE A 157 -16.18 -42.81 -21.10
C PHE A 157 -15.77 -43.59 -22.36
N LEU A 158 -14.48 -43.91 -22.51
CA LEU A 158 -13.98 -44.77 -23.60
C LEU A 158 -14.46 -46.23 -23.46
N LYS A 159 -14.60 -46.77 -22.24
CA LYS A 159 -15.18 -48.11 -22.02
C LYS A 159 -16.68 -48.17 -22.31
N GLN A 160 -17.44 -47.10 -22.05
CA GLN A 160 -18.87 -47.05 -22.37
C GLN A 160 -19.13 -46.89 -23.88
N GLN A 161 -18.30 -46.17 -24.62
CA GLN A 161 -18.42 -46.12 -26.10
C GLN A 161 -17.99 -47.44 -26.78
N ALA A 162 -17.00 -48.17 -26.25
CA ALA A 162 -16.56 -49.43 -26.83
C ALA A 162 -17.62 -50.57 -26.71
N LEU A 163 -18.36 -50.64 -25.60
CA LEU A 163 -19.42 -51.65 -25.42
C LEU A 163 -20.70 -51.33 -26.21
N HIS A 164 -20.96 -50.06 -26.52
CA HIS A 164 -22.11 -49.67 -27.33
C HIS A 164 -21.87 -49.81 -28.85
N CYS A 165 -20.60 -49.93 -29.26
CA CYS A 165 -20.18 -50.16 -30.65
C CYS A 165 -20.02 -51.66 -30.99
N LEU A 166 -19.93 -52.55 -29.98
CA LEU A 166 -19.90 -54.01 -30.16
C LEU A 166 -21.27 -54.69 -30.09
N ARG A 167 -22.36 -53.93 -29.92
CA ARG A 167 -23.75 -54.45 -29.89
C ARG A 167 -24.68 -53.80 -30.92
N LYS A 168 -24.13 -53.14 -31.94
CA LYS A 168 -24.82 -52.76 -33.17
C LYS A 168 -23.87 -52.85 -34.34
#